data_AF-A0AAE0GZ83-F1
#
_entry.id   AF-A0AAE0GZ83-F1
#
_cell.length_a   1.000
_cell.length_b   1.000
_cell.length_c   1.000
_cell.angle_alpha   90.00
_cell.angle_beta   90.00
_cell.angle_gamma   90.00
#
_symmetry.space_group_name_H-M   'P 1'
#
loop_
_entity.id
_entity.type
_entity.pdbx_description
1 polymer ?
#
loop_
_entity_poly.entity_id
_entity_poly.type
_entity_poly.pdbx_seq_one_letter_code
_entity_poly.pdbx_strand_id
1 'polypeptide(L)'
;MVSEIFGNARGSAPSWHPNRFRGSGHVLLRPQPTARISSTPSNNGTFHQCEKCQGCVSVSDSTTEDSKATDPCSPCTGCTHQLYQITGSTKFMGHAFKWEKGASSAHILRAKMPDAETGLDPFVKFMCVPSTPKHGSTACNLDRTINSARNLMALQKLSKECGLDHLSGRAFVEHVRAIMPDQEKSPSSPAIAGGGKVDQLGIFTSAAPGVSMSNLAFSGKTLTARTALKNVNSSLIREAAIYDLLFCCADRHAQNIFIDEEHNIKLIDNDQMLGGSQKGRAAAGSCTPSSLFLPMNMESWRVNKATSGVHHLDYRCHLAEGESDITLPDSVRTCVSKLSEMSVEGIIKNYDISKPKAAEMLKMRAKHLVEHSFMGALTEAMAEEKARFDADVNSPAIGEKLKHWHYNLWRPLEKPNCLQL
;
A
#
# COMPACT_ATOMS: atom_id res chain seq x y z
N MET A 1 -28.75 -30.03 46.12
CA MET A 1 -30.15 -29.88 46.55
C MET A 1 -30.91 -29.19 45.42
N VAL A 2 -31.84 -29.94 44.78
CA VAL A 2 -33.18 -29.50 44.30
C VAL A 2 -33.22 -28.31 43.30
N SER A 3 -33.76 -28.32 42.08
CA SER A 3 -34.48 -29.26 41.18
C SER A 3 -34.58 -28.58 39.79
N GLU A 4 -34.29 -29.24 38.67
CA GLU A 4 -35.26 -29.80 37.68
C GLU A 4 -36.57 -29.02 37.42
N ILE A 5 -36.81 -28.59 36.17
CA ILE A 5 -38.05 -28.85 35.38
C ILE A 5 -37.70 -28.99 33.88
N PHE A 6 -38.29 -30.04 33.29
CA PHE A 6 -38.31 -30.61 31.92
C PHE A 6 -38.79 -29.64 30.79
N GLY A 7 -38.66 -29.91 29.47
CA GLY A 7 -38.35 -31.16 28.77
C GLY A 7 -38.36 -31.07 27.23
N ASN A 8 -38.10 -32.25 26.64
CA ASN A 8 -37.87 -32.65 25.25
C ASN A 8 -39.03 -32.49 24.23
N ALA A 9 -38.69 -32.38 22.95
CA ALA A 9 -39.07 -33.30 21.82
C ALA A 9 -38.70 -32.65 20.46
N ARG A 10 -37.74 -33.17 19.67
CA ARG A 10 -37.79 -34.30 18.69
C ARG A 10 -38.55 -34.03 17.36
N GLY A 11 -37.80 -34.20 16.25
CA GLY A 11 -38.26 -34.62 14.92
C GLY A 11 -38.75 -33.50 14.00
N SER A 12 -38.57 -33.49 12.68
CA SER A 12 -38.10 -34.49 11.72
C SER A 12 -37.82 -33.77 10.39
N ALA A 13 -36.81 -34.21 9.64
CA ALA A 13 -36.71 -33.94 8.21
C ALA A 13 -37.78 -34.73 7.43
N PRO A 14 -38.11 -34.31 6.20
CA PRO A 14 -37.97 -35.27 5.11
C PRO A 14 -37.37 -34.72 3.81
N SER A 15 -36.95 -35.71 3.05
CA SER A 15 -36.19 -35.80 1.82
C SER A 15 -37.04 -35.86 0.53
N TRP A 16 -36.45 -35.35 -0.57
CA TRP A 16 -36.38 -35.92 -1.94
C TRP A 16 -37.48 -35.66 -3.04
N HIS A 17 -37.06 -34.88 -4.07
CA HIS A 17 -37.10 -35.09 -5.56
C HIS A 17 -38.45 -35.17 -6.37
N PRO A 18 -38.46 -35.21 -7.74
CA PRO A 18 -37.86 -34.37 -8.80
C PRO A 18 -38.84 -34.08 -10.00
N ASN A 19 -38.32 -33.55 -11.14
CA ASN A 19 -38.84 -33.45 -12.53
C ASN A 19 -39.54 -32.13 -12.98
N ARG A 20 -38.91 -31.35 -13.87
CA ARG A 20 -38.87 -31.41 -15.37
C ARG A 20 -40.12 -30.83 -16.04
N PHE A 21 -39.96 -29.73 -16.80
CA PHE A 21 -40.47 -29.59 -18.17
C PHE A 21 -39.67 -28.54 -18.97
N ARG A 22 -39.43 -28.88 -20.24
CA ARG A 22 -38.77 -28.11 -21.31
C ARG A 22 -39.73 -27.05 -21.89
N GLY A 23 -39.19 -26.02 -22.57
CA GLY A 23 -39.92 -25.33 -23.64
C GLY A 23 -39.42 -23.93 -24.00
N SER A 24 -38.77 -23.83 -25.16
CA SER A 24 -38.21 -22.65 -25.84
C SER A 24 -39.18 -21.49 -26.09
N GLY A 25 -38.64 -20.26 -26.15
CA GLY A 25 -39.33 -19.10 -26.72
C GLY A 25 -38.42 -17.86 -26.81
N HIS A 26 -37.87 -17.60 -28.00
CA HIS A 26 -37.22 -16.35 -28.35
C HIS A 26 -38.25 -15.21 -28.36
N VAL A 27 -37.99 -14.11 -27.62
CA VAL A 27 -38.57 -12.80 -27.91
C VAL A 27 -37.48 -11.74 -27.79
N LEU A 28 -37.21 -11.09 -28.92
CA LEU A 28 -36.37 -9.89 -29.07
C LEU A 28 -37.06 -8.70 -28.40
N LEU A 29 -36.38 -8.02 -27.47
CA LEU A 29 -36.75 -6.67 -27.05
C LEU A 29 -35.55 -5.73 -27.26
N ARG A 30 -35.77 -4.79 -28.18
CA ARG A 30 -34.89 -3.67 -28.55
C ARG A 30 -34.67 -2.74 -27.34
N PRO A 31 -33.47 -2.17 -27.17
CA PRO A 31 -33.26 -1.03 -26.27
C PRO A 31 -33.39 0.31 -27.02
N GLN A 32 -34.08 1.27 -26.40
CA GLN A 32 -34.02 2.71 -26.69
C GLN A 32 -34.36 3.47 -25.39
N PRO A 33 -33.96 4.76 -25.25
CA PRO A 33 -32.65 5.33 -25.52
C PRO A 33 -32.09 6.04 -24.26
N THR A 34 -30.79 6.31 -24.32
CA THR A 34 -29.96 6.93 -23.28
C THR A 34 -30.37 8.37 -22.95
N ALA A 35 -30.48 8.66 -21.65
CA ALA A 35 -30.54 10.03 -21.14
C ALA A 35 -29.14 10.67 -21.23
N ARG A 36 -29.07 11.82 -21.91
CA ARG A 36 -27.91 12.71 -21.96
C ARG A 36 -27.64 13.27 -20.57
N ILE A 37 -26.40 13.14 -20.09
CA ILE A 37 -25.83 14.08 -19.14
C ILE A 37 -24.69 14.80 -19.85
N SER A 38 -24.88 16.10 -20.05
CA SER A 38 -23.86 17.03 -20.52
C SER A 38 -22.93 17.38 -19.38
N SER A 39 -21.63 17.19 -19.59
CA SER A 39 -20.59 18.02 -19.00
C SER A 39 -19.36 17.93 -19.88
N THR A 40 -19.22 18.89 -20.78
CA THR A 40 -17.95 19.22 -21.42
C THR A 40 -16.94 19.68 -20.37
N PRO A 41 -15.69 19.21 -20.43
CA PRO A 41 -14.55 20.05 -20.13
C PRO A 41 -13.95 20.52 -21.46
N SER A 42 -14.03 21.82 -21.71
CA SER A 42 -13.08 22.48 -22.58
C SER A 42 -11.71 22.40 -21.92
N ASN A 43 -10.70 21.92 -22.64
CA ASN A 43 -9.42 22.63 -22.77
C ASN A 43 -8.57 21.97 -23.85
N ASN A 44 -8.17 22.80 -24.81
CA ASN A 44 -7.12 22.53 -25.77
C ASN A 44 -5.83 22.14 -25.04
N GLY A 45 -5.42 20.89 -25.22
CA GLY A 45 -4.06 20.43 -24.93
C GLY A 45 -3.66 19.51 -26.08
N THR A 46 -2.78 20.00 -26.95
CA THR A 46 -2.10 19.19 -27.96
C THR A 46 -1.35 18.07 -27.25
N PHE A 47 -1.84 16.83 -27.38
CA PHE A 47 -1.19 15.65 -26.84
C PHE A 47 0.14 15.43 -27.59
N HIS A 48 1.26 15.57 -26.88
CA HIS A 48 2.56 15.16 -27.42
C HIS A 48 2.63 13.63 -27.45
N GLN A 49 2.90 13.09 -28.63
CA GLN A 49 2.93 11.65 -28.93
C GLN A 49 4.17 10.94 -28.32
N CYS A 50 4.00 9.70 -27.85
CA CYS A 50 5.12 8.79 -27.64
C CYS A 50 5.54 8.19 -29.00
N GLU A 51 6.79 8.40 -29.42
CA GLU A 51 7.47 7.53 -30.39
C GLU A 51 8.89 7.23 -29.94
N LYS A 52 9.46 6.10 -30.40
CA LYS A 52 10.84 6.12 -30.89
C LYS A 52 10.74 6.40 -32.39
N CYS A 53 10.95 7.65 -32.80
CA CYS A 53 10.92 8.03 -34.22
C CYS A 53 12.08 7.33 -34.94
N GLN A 54 11.82 6.37 -35.82
CA GLN A 54 12.70 6.16 -36.96
C GLN A 54 12.11 7.00 -38.09
N GLY A 55 12.89 7.99 -38.52
CA GLY A 55 12.38 9.22 -39.13
C GLY A 55 11.53 9.05 -40.38
N CYS A 56 10.67 10.04 -40.61
CA CYS A 56 10.23 10.36 -41.96
C CYS A 56 11.47 10.81 -42.74
N VAL A 57 11.99 9.96 -43.62
CA VAL A 57 12.86 10.45 -44.68
C VAL A 57 11.93 11.13 -45.68
N SER A 58 11.93 12.46 -45.70
CA SER A 58 11.36 13.18 -46.83
C SER A 58 12.21 12.86 -48.06
N VAL A 59 11.58 12.23 -49.05
CA VAL A 59 12.08 12.22 -50.43
C VAL A 59 12.30 13.68 -50.82
N SER A 60 13.50 13.94 -51.32
CA SER A 60 14.00 15.23 -51.79
C SER A 60 13.06 15.92 -52.76
N ASP A 61 13.02 17.25 -52.65
CA ASP A 61 12.66 18.26 -53.66
C ASP A 61 12.10 17.75 -54.99
N SER A 62 10.86 18.12 -55.30
CA SER A 62 10.53 18.88 -56.51
C SER A 62 9.01 19.02 -56.67
N THR A 63 8.60 20.28 -56.79
CA THR A 63 7.54 20.85 -57.64
C THR A 63 6.40 19.98 -58.19
N THR A 64 5.24 20.63 -58.23
CA THR A 64 4.03 20.44 -59.05
C THR A 64 2.96 19.45 -58.59
N GLU A 65 1.83 20.08 -58.23
CA GLU A 65 0.40 19.75 -58.39
C GLU A 65 -0.07 18.31 -58.63
N ASP A 66 -1.17 18.02 -57.92
CA ASP A 66 -2.22 17.05 -58.21
C ASP A 66 -1.83 15.58 -58.33
N SER A 67 -1.92 14.88 -57.19
CA SER A 67 -2.62 13.60 -57.16
C SER A 67 -3.02 13.22 -55.73
N LYS A 68 -4.27 12.79 -55.58
CA LYS A 68 -4.82 12.15 -54.37
C LYS A 68 -3.90 11.00 -53.92
N ALA A 69 -3.09 11.26 -52.90
CA ALA A 69 -2.46 10.23 -52.09
C ALA A 69 -3.09 10.26 -50.70
N THR A 70 -4.09 9.40 -50.51
CA THR A 70 -4.48 8.91 -49.19
C THR A 70 -3.33 8.09 -48.63
N ASP A 71 -2.57 8.66 -47.70
CA ASP A 71 -2.26 7.95 -46.45
C ASP A 71 -1.87 8.98 -45.37
N PRO A 72 -2.67 9.14 -44.31
CA PRO A 72 -2.30 10.01 -43.20
C PRO A 72 -1.13 9.39 -42.46
N CYS A 73 -0.18 10.21 -42.00
CA CYS A 73 0.75 9.79 -40.96
C CYS A 73 -0.03 9.02 -39.88
N SER A 74 0.25 7.72 -39.73
CA SER A 74 -0.38 6.92 -38.69
C SER A 74 -0.13 7.59 -37.33
N PRO A 75 -1.14 7.70 -36.44
CA PRO A 75 -0.93 8.32 -35.14
C PRO A 75 0.05 7.46 -34.34
N CYS A 76 1.20 8.05 -34.04
CA CYS A 76 2.29 7.51 -33.22
C CYS A 76 1.85 6.48 -32.16
N THR A 77 2.06 5.20 -32.47
CA THR A 77 1.56 4.03 -31.72
C THR A 77 2.52 3.58 -30.60
N GLY A 78 3.26 4.51 -29.98
CA GLY A 78 4.40 4.16 -29.12
C GLY A 78 4.11 3.94 -27.63
N CYS A 79 3.07 4.55 -27.06
CA CYS A 79 2.83 4.43 -25.61
C CYS A 79 2.22 3.06 -25.28
N THR A 80 2.74 2.39 -24.25
CA THR A 80 2.13 1.16 -23.70
C THR A 80 1.05 1.47 -22.67
N HIS A 81 1.06 2.66 -22.06
CA HIS A 81 0.15 3.04 -20.98
C HIS A 81 -0.37 4.47 -21.12
N GLN A 82 -1.57 4.71 -20.58
CA GLN A 82 -2.13 6.04 -20.39
C GLN A 82 -2.10 6.40 -18.90
N LEU A 83 -1.38 7.47 -18.56
CA LEU A 83 -1.13 7.87 -17.17
C LEU A 83 -1.90 9.16 -16.82
N TYR A 84 -2.40 9.22 -15.59
CA TYR A 84 -3.21 10.33 -15.07
C TYR A 84 -2.72 10.78 -13.69
N GLN A 85 -2.95 12.05 -13.37
CA GLN A 85 -2.72 12.53 -12.02
C GLN A 85 -3.68 11.85 -11.05
N ILE A 86 -3.25 11.74 -9.80
CA ILE A 86 -4.11 11.32 -8.69
C ILE A 86 -4.96 12.52 -8.29
N THR A 87 -6.08 12.69 -8.97
CA THR A 87 -7.09 13.71 -8.65
C THR A 87 -8.44 13.04 -8.49
N GLY A 88 -9.19 13.47 -7.47
CA GLY A 88 -10.49 12.90 -7.18
C GLY A 88 -10.89 13.02 -5.72
N SER A 89 -12.04 12.43 -5.44
CA SER A 89 -12.55 12.29 -4.09
C SER A 89 -13.31 10.97 -3.94
N THR A 90 -13.15 10.34 -2.79
CA THR A 90 -13.95 9.17 -2.39
C THR A 90 -15.08 9.64 -1.48
N LYS A 91 -16.29 9.11 -1.67
CA LYS A 91 -17.36 9.24 -0.69
C LYS A 91 -17.22 8.11 0.32
N PHE A 92 -17.36 8.44 1.60
CA PHE A 92 -17.27 7.49 2.70
C PHE A 92 -18.22 7.93 3.81
N MET A 93 -19.16 7.07 4.17
CA MET A 93 -20.17 7.34 5.20
C MET A 93 -20.87 8.70 5.00
N GLY A 94 -21.28 8.98 3.75
CA GLY A 94 -21.98 10.22 3.38
C GLY A 94 -21.11 11.47 3.23
N HIS A 95 -19.80 11.38 3.48
CA HIS A 95 -18.87 12.51 3.36
C HIS A 95 -17.89 12.33 2.20
N ALA A 96 -17.58 13.42 1.50
CA ALA A 96 -16.50 13.42 0.50
C ALA A 96 -15.13 13.67 1.15
N PHE A 97 -14.13 12.91 0.69
CA PHE A 97 -12.73 13.02 1.08
C PHE A 97 -11.88 13.12 -0.18
N LYS A 98 -11.04 14.16 -0.27
CA LYS A 98 -10.11 14.32 -1.39
C LYS A 98 -9.01 13.28 -1.30
N TRP A 99 -8.57 12.77 -2.44
CA TRP A 99 -7.41 11.88 -2.50
C TRP A 99 -6.16 12.62 -2.04
N GLU A 100 -5.34 11.97 -1.23
CA GLU A 100 -4.06 12.52 -0.80
C GLU A 100 -3.04 12.41 -1.93
N LYS A 101 -2.28 13.49 -2.17
CA LYS A 101 -1.24 13.52 -3.22
C LYS A 101 0.01 12.69 -2.86
N GLY A 102 0.13 12.25 -1.60
CA GLY A 102 1.32 11.57 -1.05
C GLY A 102 2.49 12.51 -0.77
N ALA A 103 3.35 12.12 0.17
CA ALA A 103 4.53 12.89 0.58
C ALA A 103 5.85 12.33 0.00
N SER A 104 5.79 11.22 -0.74
CA SER A 104 6.96 10.54 -1.30
C SER A 104 7.64 11.35 -2.41
N SER A 105 8.96 11.19 -2.51
CA SER A 105 9.74 11.69 -3.65
C SER A 105 9.54 10.89 -4.93
N ALA A 106 8.81 9.78 -4.88
CA ALA A 106 8.39 9.04 -6.07
C ALA A 106 7.34 9.82 -6.89
N HIS A 107 7.23 9.44 -8.16
CA HIS A 107 6.10 9.79 -9.01
C HIS A 107 5.04 8.71 -8.89
N ILE A 108 3.86 9.07 -8.38
CA ILE A 108 2.72 8.17 -8.25
C ILE A 108 1.63 8.68 -9.17
N LEU A 109 1.17 7.83 -10.08
CA LEU A 109 0.19 8.15 -11.11
C LEU A 109 -0.88 7.07 -11.15
N ARG A 110 -2.04 7.38 -11.71
CA ARG A 110 -3.07 6.38 -12.02
C ARG A 110 -2.86 5.90 -13.46
N ALA A 111 -2.86 4.58 -13.67
CA ALA A 111 -2.76 4.00 -15.00
C ALA A 111 -4.13 3.52 -15.46
N LYS A 112 -4.61 3.99 -16.62
CA LYS A 112 -5.91 3.57 -17.15
C LYS A 112 -5.82 2.16 -17.69
N MET A 113 -6.15 1.23 -16.82
CA MET A 113 -6.13 -0.20 -17.03
C MET A 113 -7.01 -0.78 -15.92
N PRO A 114 -8.31 -1.00 -16.17
CA PRO A 114 -9.20 -1.42 -15.10
C PRO A 114 -8.69 -2.73 -14.49
N ASP A 115 -8.42 -2.69 -13.20
CA ASP A 115 -8.00 -3.83 -12.43
C ASP A 115 -9.15 -4.82 -12.33
N ALA A 116 -8.92 -6.08 -12.72
CA ALA A 116 -9.99 -7.08 -12.81
C ALA A 116 -10.64 -7.43 -11.45
N GLU A 117 -9.93 -7.23 -10.33
CA GLU A 117 -10.45 -7.54 -9.00
C GLU A 117 -11.23 -6.36 -8.40
N THR A 118 -10.71 -5.15 -8.54
CA THR A 118 -11.30 -3.96 -7.89
C THR A 118 -12.21 -3.16 -8.83
N GLY A 119 -12.10 -3.36 -10.14
CA GLY A 119 -12.73 -2.51 -11.16
C GLY A 119 -12.14 -1.08 -11.22
N LEU A 120 -11.14 -0.77 -10.39
CA LEU A 120 -10.50 0.53 -10.32
C LEU A 120 -9.20 0.52 -11.11
N ASP A 121 -8.80 1.67 -11.64
CA ASP A 121 -7.48 1.82 -12.24
C ASP A 121 -6.38 1.67 -11.17
N PRO A 122 -5.32 0.87 -11.40
CA PRO A 122 -4.21 0.74 -10.48
C PRO A 122 -3.38 2.03 -10.45
N PHE A 123 -2.61 2.16 -9.37
CA PHE A 123 -1.57 3.17 -9.24
C PHE A 123 -0.24 2.62 -9.72
N VAL A 124 0.53 3.43 -10.44
CA VAL A 124 1.91 3.14 -10.83
C VAL A 124 2.85 4.09 -10.10
N LYS A 125 3.89 3.52 -9.51
CA LYS A 125 4.96 4.23 -8.79
C LYS A 125 6.27 4.12 -9.56
N PHE A 126 6.91 5.26 -9.76
CA PHE A 126 8.28 5.37 -10.25
C PHE A 126 9.13 6.05 -9.18
N MET A 127 10.17 5.36 -8.67
CA MET A 127 11.02 5.92 -7.61
C MET A 127 11.76 7.18 -8.07
N CYS A 128 12.08 7.24 -9.37
CA CYS A 128 12.53 8.42 -10.08
C CYS A 128 12.19 8.27 -11.56
N VAL A 129 12.15 9.40 -12.27
CA VAL A 129 12.01 9.46 -13.72
C VAL A 129 13.12 10.40 -14.22
N PRO A 130 14.04 9.94 -15.10
CA PRO A 130 15.20 10.73 -15.51
C PRO A 130 14.85 12.10 -16.10
N SER A 131 13.74 12.18 -16.85
CA SER A 131 13.26 13.41 -17.50
C SER A 131 12.59 14.39 -16.54
N THR A 132 12.23 13.97 -15.32
CA THR A 132 11.51 14.77 -14.33
C THR A 132 12.06 14.52 -12.92
N PRO A 133 13.28 15.01 -12.60
CA PRO A 133 13.85 14.87 -11.28
C PRO A 133 12.98 15.61 -10.24
N LYS A 134 12.57 14.90 -9.19
CA LYS A 134 11.78 15.43 -8.06
C LYS A 134 12.71 15.68 -6.86
N HIS A 135 12.44 16.71 -6.05
CA HIS A 135 13.18 17.04 -4.82
C HIS A 135 14.70 17.28 -4.99
N GLY A 136 15.14 17.93 -6.07
CA GLY A 136 16.54 18.35 -6.23
C GLY A 136 17.56 17.20 -6.42
N SER A 137 17.09 15.97 -6.60
CA SER A 137 17.95 14.83 -6.93
C SER A 137 18.52 15.01 -8.34
N THR A 138 19.85 15.07 -8.47
CA THR A 138 20.53 15.28 -9.76
C THR A 138 20.66 14.01 -10.60
N ALA A 139 20.42 12.81 -10.04
CA ALA A 139 20.54 11.55 -10.75
C ALA A 139 19.41 10.56 -10.39
N CYS A 140 18.71 10.08 -11.40
CA CYS A 140 17.75 8.98 -11.24
C CYS A 140 18.50 7.64 -11.20
N ASN A 141 18.39 6.91 -10.08
CA ASN A 141 18.91 5.57 -9.95
C ASN A 141 17.79 4.54 -10.20
N LEU A 142 17.81 3.92 -11.37
CA LEU A 142 16.81 2.91 -11.77
C LEU A 142 16.93 1.60 -10.99
N ASP A 143 18.10 1.26 -10.44
CA ASP A 143 18.29 0.07 -9.59
C ASP A 143 17.43 0.17 -8.32
N ARG A 144 17.16 1.39 -7.83
CA ARG A 144 16.23 1.58 -6.71
C ARG A 144 14.82 1.14 -7.08
N THR A 145 14.35 1.46 -8.28
CA THR A 145 13.04 1.00 -8.77
C THR A 145 13.01 -0.52 -8.91
N ILE A 146 14.06 -1.13 -9.47
CA ILE A 146 14.16 -2.58 -9.62
C ILE A 146 14.16 -3.28 -8.26
N ASN A 147 14.91 -2.77 -7.28
CA ASN A 147 14.96 -3.35 -5.94
C ASN A 147 13.62 -3.21 -5.20
N SER A 148 12.96 -2.06 -5.31
CA SER A 148 11.61 -1.86 -4.75
C SER A 148 10.57 -2.78 -5.40
N ALA A 149 10.65 -2.97 -6.73
CA ALA A 149 9.85 -3.94 -7.46
C ALA A 149 10.04 -5.37 -6.92
N ARG A 150 11.28 -5.84 -6.83
CA ARG A 150 11.59 -7.19 -6.32
C ARG A 150 11.12 -7.39 -4.88
N ASN A 151 11.34 -6.40 -4.01
CA ASN A 151 10.85 -6.44 -2.64
C ASN A 151 9.32 -6.54 -2.57
N LEU A 152 8.60 -5.79 -3.39
CA LEU A 152 7.14 -5.82 -3.39
C LEU A 152 6.60 -7.16 -3.92
N MET A 153 7.23 -7.74 -4.95
CA MET A 153 6.86 -9.08 -5.46
C MET A 153 7.15 -10.17 -4.43
N ALA A 154 8.30 -10.09 -3.77
CA ALA A 154 8.68 -10.99 -2.68
C ALA A 154 7.65 -10.91 -1.54
N LEU A 155 7.28 -9.69 -1.15
CA LEU A 155 6.30 -9.43 -0.10
C LEU A 155 4.92 -10.02 -0.44
N GLN A 156 4.43 -9.87 -1.67
CA GLN A 156 3.17 -10.51 -2.08
C GLN A 156 3.21 -12.03 -1.97
N LYS A 157 4.32 -12.65 -2.37
CA LYS A 157 4.47 -14.11 -2.26
C LYS A 157 4.50 -14.55 -0.81
N LEU A 158 5.27 -13.86 0.02
CA LEU A 158 5.38 -14.11 1.46
C LEU A 158 4.07 -13.89 2.19
N SER A 159 3.37 -12.80 1.91
CA SER A 159 2.09 -12.49 2.55
C SER A 159 1.05 -13.54 2.21
N LYS A 160 0.98 -13.98 0.96
CA LYS A 160 0.09 -15.07 0.54
C LYS A 160 0.42 -16.38 1.26
N GLU A 161 1.71 -16.72 1.37
CA GLU A 161 2.14 -17.94 2.05
C GLU A 161 1.83 -17.90 3.56
N CYS A 162 1.94 -16.73 4.19
CA CYS A 162 1.58 -16.55 5.60
C CYS A 162 0.07 -16.33 5.84
N GLY A 163 -0.75 -16.22 4.79
CA GLY A 163 -2.20 -15.95 4.91
C GLY A 163 -2.55 -14.49 5.26
N LEU A 164 -1.68 -13.54 4.90
CA LEU A 164 -1.80 -12.11 5.21
C LEU A 164 -1.91 -11.23 3.95
N ASP A 165 -2.07 -11.83 2.76
CA ASP A 165 -2.16 -11.11 1.49
C ASP A 165 -3.39 -10.20 1.38
N HIS A 166 -4.46 -10.53 2.11
CA HIS A 166 -5.67 -9.72 2.17
C HIS A 166 -5.44 -8.31 2.75
N LEU A 167 -4.33 -8.05 3.46
CA LEU A 167 -4.00 -6.73 4.01
C LEU A 167 -3.42 -5.75 2.97
N SER A 168 -2.87 -6.25 1.87
CA SER A 168 -2.28 -5.43 0.82
C SER A 168 -3.14 -5.45 -0.44
N GLY A 169 -2.97 -4.44 -1.31
CA GLY A 169 -3.40 -4.55 -2.70
C GLY A 169 -2.50 -5.53 -3.46
N ARG A 170 -3.02 -6.14 -4.53
CA ARG A 170 -2.19 -6.83 -5.50
C ARG A 170 -1.20 -5.84 -6.10
N ALA A 171 0.03 -6.27 -6.26
CA ALA A 171 1.05 -5.55 -6.99
C ALA A 171 1.54 -6.38 -8.17
N PHE A 172 2.11 -5.68 -9.14
CA PHE A 172 2.74 -6.25 -10.33
C PHE A 172 3.70 -5.24 -10.92
N VAL A 173 4.49 -5.65 -11.90
CA VAL A 173 5.47 -4.77 -12.54
C VAL A 173 5.34 -4.90 -14.05
N GLU A 174 5.40 -3.77 -14.74
CA GLU A 174 5.35 -3.73 -16.19
C GLU A 174 6.31 -2.67 -16.73
N HIS A 175 6.78 -2.87 -17.96
CA HIS A 175 7.56 -1.86 -18.66
C HIS A 175 6.63 -0.78 -19.21
N VAL A 176 6.78 0.44 -18.70
CA VAL A 176 5.91 1.57 -19.03
C VAL A 176 6.60 2.48 -20.03
N ARG A 177 5.98 2.62 -21.21
CA ARG A 177 6.27 3.69 -22.17
C ARG A 177 5.08 4.64 -22.19
N ALA A 178 5.25 5.85 -21.68
CA ALA A 178 4.15 6.81 -21.56
C ALA A 178 4.65 8.26 -21.44
N ILE A 179 3.73 9.19 -21.61
CA ILE A 179 3.90 10.59 -21.20
C ILE A 179 3.17 10.76 -19.87
N MET A 180 3.89 11.25 -18.86
CA MET A 180 3.28 11.63 -17.59
C MET A 180 2.45 12.89 -17.79
N PRO A 181 1.33 13.06 -17.05
CA PRO A 181 0.62 14.33 -17.06
C PRO A 181 1.52 15.45 -16.52
N ASP A 182 1.24 16.68 -16.95
CA ASP A 182 1.92 17.88 -16.46
C ASP A 182 1.97 17.88 -14.93
N GLN A 183 3.13 18.18 -14.37
CA GLN A 183 3.26 18.28 -12.91
C GLN A 183 2.83 19.69 -12.49
N GLU A 184 1.88 19.78 -11.56
CA GLU A 184 1.58 21.06 -10.90
C GLU A 184 2.86 21.58 -10.22
N LYS A 185 3.06 22.90 -10.28
CA LYS A 185 4.18 23.55 -9.61
C LYS A 185 4.15 23.20 -8.12
N SER A 186 5.21 22.60 -7.61
CA SER A 186 5.43 22.34 -6.18
C SER A 186 6.55 23.24 -5.67
N PRO A 187 6.57 23.63 -4.38
CA PRO A 187 7.72 24.31 -3.78
C PRO A 187 9.05 23.56 -4.00
N SER A 188 8.99 22.24 -4.18
CA SER A 188 10.14 21.35 -4.36
C SER A 188 10.44 20.96 -5.80
N SER A 189 9.67 21.39 -6.81
CA SER A 189 9.90 21.06 -8.22
C SER A 189 9.26 22.08 -9.18
N PRO A 190 9.99 22.57 -10.20
CA PRO A 190 9.40 23.42 -11.23
C PRO A 190 8.31 22.68 -12.00
N ALA A 191 7.31 23.40 -12.50
CA ALA A 191 6.33 22.83 -13.42
C ALA A 191 7.05 22.43 -14.72
N ILE A 192 6.80 21.22 -15.20
CA ILE A 192 7.33 20.73 -16.49
C ILE A 192 6.16 20.68 -17.45
N ALA A 193 6.12 21.64 -18.38
CA ALA A 193 5.10 21.72 -19.42
C ALA A 193 5.33 20.62 -20.48
N GLY A 194 4.26 19.90 -20.84
CA GLY A 194 4.31 18.79 -21.79
C GLY A 194 4.59 17.42 -21.16
N GLY A 195 4.69 17.35 -19.83
CA GLY A 195 4.88 16.11 -19.09
C GLY A 195 6.27 15.47 -19.18
N GLY A 196 6.53 14.53 -18.27
CA GLY A 196 7.74 13.69 -18.28
C GLY A 196 7.62 12.49 -19.21
N LYS A 197 8.64 12.22 -20.04
CA LYS A 197 8.70 10.97 -20.80
C LYS A 197 9.19 9.83 -19.90
N VAL A 198 8.48 8.71 -19.93
CA VAL A 198 8.78 7.49 -19.17
C VAL A 198 8.96 6.34 -20.16
N ASP A 199 10.07 5.61 -20.04
CA ASP A 199 10.38 4.36 -20.76
C ASP A 199 11.18 3.46 -19.81
N GLN A 200 10.53 2.92 -18.78
CA GLN A 200 11.17 2.18 -17.68
C GLN A 200 10.17 1.25 -16.96
N LEU A 201 10.67 0.40 -16.07
CA LEU A 201 9.84 -0.42 -15.19
C LEU A 201 8.97 0.46 -14.26
N GLY A 202 7.66 0.21 -14.24
CA GLY A 202 6.72 0.77 -13.28
C GLY A 202 6.30 -0.27 -12.25
N ILE A 203 6.13 0.17 -11.00
CA ILE A 203 5.62 -0.66 -9.91
C ILE A 203 4.13 -0.37 -9.76
N PHE A 204 3.29 -1.34 -10.08
CA PHE A 204 1.84 -1.18 -10.03
C PHE A 204 1.29 -1.78 -8.74
N THR A 205 0.29 -1.11 -8.19
CA THR A 205 -0.53 -1.61 -7.08
C THR A 205 -1.99 -1.34 -7.37
N SER A 206 -2.86 -2.32 -7.16
CA SER A 206 -4.31 -2.12 -7.17
C SER A 206 -4.70 -1.02 -6.20
N ALA A 207 -5.74 -0.26 -6.55
CA ALA A 207 -6.25 0.80 -5.68
C ALA A 207 -6.69 0.22 -4.34
N ALA A 208 -6.29 0.86 -3.24
CA ALA A 208 -6.83 0.56 -1.92
C ALA A 208 -8.23 1.19 -1.80
N PRO A 209 -9.29 0.39 -1.61
CA PRO A 209 -10.64 0.94 -1.43
C PRO A 209 -10.72 1.80 -0.17
N GLY A 210 -11.67 2.74 -0.17
CA GLY A 210 -11.97 3.56 1.00
C GLY A 210 -11.15 4.84 1.14
N VAL A 211 -10.90 5.24 2.39
CA VAL A 211 -10.29 6.52 2.76
C VAL A 211 -9.13 6.27 3.72
N SER A 212 -8.04 7.03 3.56
CA SER A 212 -6.90 6.95 4.45
C SER A 212 -7.26 7.36 5.89
N MET A 213 -6.58 6.75 6.86
CA MET A 213 -6.77 7.07 8.27
C MET A 213 -6.41 8.53 8.56
N SER A 214 -5.45 9.10 7.83
CA SER A 214 -5.12 10.53 7.89
C SER A 214 -6.33 11.41 7.55
N ASN A 215 -6.99 11.13 6.42
CA ASN A 215 -8.19 11.85 6.00
C ASN A 215 -9.34 11.67 7.00
N LEU A 216 -9.55 10.46 7.53
CA LEU A 216 -10.59 10.22 8.53
C LEU A 216 -10.30 10.99 9.83
N ALA A 217 -9.10 10.79 10.39
CA ALA A 217 -8.69 11.31 11.69
C ALA A 217 -8.51 12.84 11.75
N PHE A 218 -8.05 13.45 10.65
CA PHE A 218 -7.60 14.85 10.66
C PHE A 218 -8.45 15.79 9.79
N SER A 219 -9.54 15.31 9.19
CA SER A 219 -10.49 16.16 8.44
C SER A 219 -11.50 16.91 9.31
N GLY A 220 -11.39 16.83 10.63
CA GLY A 220 -12.37 17.38 11.57
C GLY A 220 -13.66 16.54 11.70
N LYS A 221 -13.74 15.40 11.01
CA LYS A 221 -14.88 14.47 11.06
C LYS A 221 -14.67 13.37 12.12
N THR A 222 -14.40 13.77 13.36
CA THR A 222 -14.00 12.86 14.44
C THR A 222 -15.01 11.72 14.66
N LEU A 223 -16.31 11.99 14.61
CA LEU A 223 -17.33 10.94 14.79
C LEU A 223 -17.29 9.87 13.70
N THR A 224 -17.10 10.28 12.44
CA THR A 224 -16.93 9.36 11.31
C THR A 224 -15.69 8.49 11.49
N ALA A 225 -14.56 9.09 11.87
CA ALA A 225 -13.32 8.37 12.12
C ALA A 225 -13.47 7.34 13.25
N ARG A 226 -14.09 7.74 14.36
CA ARG A 226 -14.33 6.84 15.50
C ARG A 226 -15.29 5.71 15.16
N THR A 227 -16.36 6.01 14.43
CA THR A 227 -17.33 4.98 14.00
C THR A 227 -16.67 3.96 13.07
N ALA A 228 -15.90 4.43 12.09
CA ALA A 228 -15.16 3.55 11.18
C ALA A 228 -14.19 2.65 11.96
N LEU A 229 -13.35 3.22 12.83
CA LEU A 229 -12.36 2.48 13.61
C LEU A 229 -12.98 1.46 14.57
N LYS A 230 -14.11 1.81 15.21
CA LYS A 230 -14.80 0.92 16.15
C LYS A 230 -15.34 -0.35 15.47
N ASN A 231 -15.69 -0.25 14.20
CA ASN A 231 -16.25 -1.35 13.44
C ASN A 231 -15.20 -2.16 12.68
N VAL A 232 -13.92 -1.74 12.66
CA VAL A 232 -12.85 -2.56 12.10
C VAL A 232 -12.73 -3.83 12.94
N ASN A 233 -12.70 -4.98 12.26
CA ASN A 233 -12.54 -6.25 12.95
C ASN A 233 -11.17 -6.30 13.67
N SER A 234 -11.20 -6.58 14.98
CA SER A 234 -9.99 -6.75 15.80
C SER A 234 -8.99 -7.77 15.24
N SER A 235 -9.45 -8.79 14.50
CA SER A 235 -8.53 -9.74 13.84
C SER A 235 -7.64 -9.04 12.82
N LEU A 236 -8.19 -8.13 12.01
CA LEU A 236 -7.45 -7.40 10.98
C LEU A 236 -6.36 -6.51 11.59
N ILE A 237 -6.65 -5.87 12.73
CA ILE A 237 -5.66 -5.04 13.43
C ILE A 237 -4.50 -5.91 13.97
N ARG A 238 -4.81 -7.07 14.55
CA ARG A 238 -3.79 -8.02 15.01
C ARG A 238 -2.98 -8.59 13.84
N GLU A 239 -3.63 -8.91 12.73
CA GLU A 239 -2.96 -9.39 11.51
C GLU A 239 -2.07 -8.30 10.88
N ALA A 240 -2.49 -7.03 10.90
CA ALA A 240 -1.67 -5.91 10.46
C ALA A 240 -0.44 -5.70 11.34
N ALA A 241 -0.57 -5.87 12.66
CA ALA A 241 0.57 -5.86 13.57
C ALA A 241 1.56 -7.00 13.26
N ILE A 242 1.06 -8.22 13.02
CA ILE A 242 1.88 -9.36 12.58
C ILE A 242 2.58 -9.03 11.26
N TYR A 243 1.86 -8.52 10.28
CA TYR A 243 2.37 -8.17 8.95
C TYR A 243 3.51 -7.14 9.04
N ASP A 244 3.28 -6.04 9.76
CA ASP A 244 4.26 -4.96 9.90
C ASP A 244 5.48 -5.37 10.74
N LEU A 245 5.33 -6.25 11.74
CA LEU A 245 6.47 -6.79 12.48
C LEU A 245 7.27 -7.76 11.62
N LEU A 246 6.63 -8.81 11.08
CA LEU A 246 7.29 -9.90 10.36
C LEU A 246 8.05 -9.39 9.14
N PHE A 247 7.39 -8.59 8.31
CA PHE A 247 7.97 -8.07 7.05
C PHE A 247 8.67 -6.72 7.21
N CYS A 248 8.61 -6.13 8.41
CA CYS A 248 9.17 -4.83 8.78
C CYS A 248 8.66 -3.67 7.94
N CYS A 249 7.56 -3.08 8.38
CA CYS A 249 7.21 -1.73 7.99
C CYS A 249 7.89 -0.71 8.93
N ALA A 250 8.72 0.17 8.38
CA ALA A 250 9.37 1.25 9.11
C ALA A 250 8.67 2.61 8.97
N ASP A 251 7.52 2.66 8.27
CA ASP A 251 6.82 3.91 7.95
C ASP A 251 5.30 3.69 7.83
N ARG A 252 4.70 2.87 8.71
CA ARG A 252 3.23 2.70 8.73
C ARG A 252 2.59 3.83 9.52
N HIS A 253 2.47 4.98 8.88
CA HIS A 253 1.71 6.13 9.38
C HIS A 253 0.28 6.17 8.82
N ALA A 254 -0.54 7.13 9.29
CA ALA A 254 -1.98 7.17 9.01
C ALA A 254 -2.36 7.38 7.53
N GLN A 255 -1.44 7.83 6.68
CA GLN A 255 -1.71 7.94 5.23
C GLN A 255 -1.53 6.59 4.52
N ASN A 256 -0.84 5.64 5.15
CA ASN A 256 -0.52 4.33 4.59
C ASN A 256 -1.49 3.23 5.04
N ILE A 257 -2.62 3.62 5.66
CA ILE A 257 -3.70 2.76 6.14
C ILE A 257 -5.01 3.30 5.57
N PHE A 258 -5.72 2.48 4.81
CA PHE A 258 -7.02 2.79 4.22
C PHE A 258 -8.09 1.93 4.88
N ILE A 259 -9.26 2.53 5.10
CA ILE A 259 -10.45 1.86 5.63
C ILE A 259 -11.59 2.02 4.63
N ASP A 260 -12.22 0.92 4.22
CA ASP A 260 -13.38 0.90 3.32
C ASP A 260 -14.72 0.95 4.06
N GLU A 261 -15.83 1.06 3.32
CA GLU A 261 -17.16 1.21 3.93
C GLU A 261 -17.60 -0.07 4.67
N GLU A 262 -17.02 -1.21 4.32
CA GLU A 262 -17.17 -2.50 4.98
C GLU A 262 -16.23 -2.67 6.19
N HIS A 263 -15.44 -1.64 6.52
CA HIS A 263 -14.50 -1.61 7.64
C HIS A 263 -13.33 -2.59 7.53
N ASN A 264 -12.97 -2.99 6.32
CA ASN A 264 -11.71 -3.67 6.06
C ASN A 264 -10.57 -2.67 6.01
N ILE A 265 -9.35 -3.17 6.22
CA ILE A 265 -8.13 -2.37 6.12
C ILE A 265 -7.32 -2.75 4.90
N LYS A 266 -6.75 -1.75 4.23
CA LYS A 266 -5.72 -1.94 3.19
C LYS A 266 -4.49 -1.11 3.50
N LEU A 267 -3.34 -1.77 3.39
CA LEU A 267 -2.03 -1.24 3.70
C LEU A 267 -1.31 -0.91 2.38
N ILE A 268 -0.89 0.35 2.20
CA ILE A 268 -0.18 0.81 1.00
C ILE A 268 1.26 1.20 1.31
N ASP A 269 2.01 1.59 0.27
CA ASP A 269 3.42 2.02 0.37
C ASP A 269 4.36 0.94 0.95
N ASN A 270 4.08 -0.31 0.61
CA ASN A 270 4.78 -1.49 1.13
C ASN A 270 6.14 -1.76 0.45
N ASP A 271 6.53 -0.98 -0.57
CA ASP A 271 7.77 -1.19 -1.35
C ASP A 271 9.07 -0.89 -0.57
N GLN A 272 8.95 -0.33 0.64
CA GLN A 272 10.06 -0.15 1.59
C GLN A 272 10.19 -1.29 2.61
N MET A 273 9.23 -2.22 2.64
CA MET A 273 9.30 -3.40 3.52
C MET A 273 10.41 -4.35 3.05
N LEU A 274 10.79 -5.29 3.92
CA LEU A 274 11.93 -6.19 3.70
C LEU A 274 13.25 -5.40 3.50
N GLY A 275 13.57 -4.46 4.40
CA GLY A 275 14.93 -3.90 4.52
C GLY A 275 15.17 -2.51 3.90
N GLY A 276 14.22 -1.58 4.03
CA GLY A 276 14.43 -0.15 3.81
C GLY A 276 14.19 0.67 5.08
N SER A 277 15.25 1.13 5.75
CA SER A 277 15.10 2.24 6.71
C SER A 277 15.08 3.55 5.95
N GLN A 278 14.09 4.39 6.27
CA GLN A 278 13.84 5.67 5.60
C GLN A 278 14.86 6.76 5.98
N LYS A 279 15.73 6.54 6.98
CA LYS A 279 16.59 7.61 7.51
C LYS A 279 17.99 7.16 7.88
N GLY A 280 18.91 7.26 6.92
CA GLY A 280 20.32 7.69 7.04
C GLY A 280 21.27 7.09 8.10
N ARG A 281 20.84 6.18 8.97
CA ARG A 281 21.62 5.68 10.11
C ARG A 281 21.48 4.18 10.38
N ALA A 282 20.45 3.54 9.83
CA ALA A 282 20.41 2.09 9.81
C ALA A 282 21.41 1.61 8.74
N ALA A 283 22.29 0.66 9.07
CA ALA A 283 23.16 0.02 8.09
C ALA A 283 22.32 -0.43 6.87
N ALA A 284 22.86 -0.29 5.66
CA ALA A 284 22.12 -0.60 4.44
C ALA A 284 21.47 -2.00 4.51
N GLY A 285 20.14 -2.06 4.60
CA GLY A 285 19.37 -3.31 4.70
C GLY A 285 18.89 -3.71 6.10
N SER A 286 19.27 -3.00 7.18
CA SER A 286 18.60 -3.17 8.47
C SER A 286 17.30 -2.37 8.52
N CYS A 287 16.32 -2.90 9.24
CA CYS A 287 14.99 -2.31 9.35
C CYS A 287 14.48 -2.48 10.78
N THR A 288 14.01 -1.38 11.36
CA THR A 288 13.34 -1.34 12.66
C THR A 288 11.87 -1.05 12.41
N PRO A 289 10.94 -1.88 12.91
CA PRO A 289 9.52 -1.62 12.73
C PRO A 289 9.12 -0.27 13.33
N SER A 290 8.32 0.50 12.59
CA SER A 290 7.69 1.73 13.06
C SER A 290 6.31 1.80 12.43
N SER A 291 5.30 1.48 13.24
CA SER A 291 3.94 1.27 12.80
C SER A 291 2.93 1.70 13.85
N LEU A 292 1.83 2.28 13.37
CA LEU A 292 0.66 2.58 14.20
C LEU A 292 0.03 1.34 14.85
N PHE A 293 0.23 0.15 14.30
CA PHE A 293 -0.30 -1.09 14.86
C PHE A 293 0.56 -1.66 16.00
N LEU A 294 1.81 -1.23 16.11
CA LEU A 294 2.79 -1.75 17.07
C LEU A 294 3.07 -0.70 18.15
N PRO A 295 3.34 -1.08 19.40
CA PRO A 295 3.85 -0.15 20.39
C PRO A 295 5.37 0.07 20.25
N MET A 296 5.95 0.80 21.20
CA MET A 296 7.40 1.00 21.35
C MET A 296 8.10 1.67 20.16
N ASN A 297 7.35 2.36 19.28
CA ASN A 297 7.92 3.01 18.13
C ASN A 297 7.43 4.45 17.93
N MET A 298 8.04 5.14 16.97
CA MET A 298 7.79 6.54 16.64
C MET A 298 6.37 6.81 16.20
N GLU A 299 5.82 5.98 15.29
CA GLU A 299 4.50 6.25 14.72
C GLU A 299 3.40 6.10 15.76
N SER A 300 3.44 5.03 16.55
CA SER A 300 2.48 4.82 17.64
C SER A 300 2.58 5.93 18.70
N TRP A 301 3.79 6.35 19.05
CA TRP A 301 4.01 7.40 20.05
C TRP A 301 3.47 8.77 19.61
N ARG A 302 3.61 9.13 18.33
CA ARG A 302 3.10 10.40 17.78
C ARG A 302 1.59 10.54 17.95
N VAL A 303 0.86 9.42 17.88
CA VAL A 303 -0.61 9.44 17.92
C VAL A 303 -1.20 8.98 19.24
N ASN A 304 -0.40 8.46 20.18
CA ASN A 304 -0.91 7.97 21.47
C ASN A 304 -1.66 9.05 22.27
N LYS A 305 -1.36 10.33 22.00
CA LYS A 305 -2.02 11.51 22.59
C LYS A 305 -3.04 12.18 21.67
N ALA A 306 -3.27 11.65 20.47
CA ALA A 306 -4.20 12.23 19.51
C ALA A 306 -5.65 11.94 19.92
N THR A 307 -6.52 12.96 19.83
CA THR A 307 -7.96 12.89 20.15
C THR A 307 -8.81 12.28 19.02
N SER A 308 -8.18 12.02 17.88
CA SER A 308 -8.80 11.58 16.62
C SER A 308 -9.13 10.09 16.55
N GLY A 309 -8.77 9.30 17.57
CA GLY A 309 -9.07 7.87 17.65
C GLY A 309 -8.02 6.95 17.02
N VAL A 310 -7.01 7.49 16.31
CA VAL A 310 -5.96 6.70 15.63
C VAL A 310 -5.18 5.79 16.60
N HIS A 311 -5.09 6.18 17.88
CA HIS A 311 -4.51 5.35 18.94
C HIS A 311 -5.20 3.98 19.09
N HIS A 312 -6.44 3.83 18.63
CA HIS A 312 -7.14 2.55 18.68
C HIS A 312 -6.49 1.49 17.81
N LEU A 313 -5.72 1.88 16.78
CA LEU A 313 -5.02 0.93 15.90
C LEU A 313 -3.92 0.13 16.61
N ASP A 314 -3.51 0.50 17.83
CA ASP A 314 -2.58 -0.30 18.63
C ASP A 314 -3.19 -1.68 18.90
N TYR A 315 -2.51 -2.75 18.47
CA TYR A 315 -3.05 -4.12 18.56
C TYR A 315 -3.47 -4.51 19.99
N ARG A 316 -2.86 -3.90 21.01
CA ARG A 316 -3.15 -4.20 22.42
C ARG A 316 -4.58 -3.81 22.80
N CYS A 317 -5.21 -2.91 22.05
CA CYS A 317 -6.63 -2.58 22.18
C CYS A 317 -7.58 -3.60 21.55
N HIS A 318 -7.03 -4.60 20.86
CA HIS A 318 -7.75 -5.60 20.08
C HIS A 318 -7.49 -7.03 20.55
N LEU A 319 -6.89 -7.19 21.73
CA LEU A 319 -6.75 -8.47 22.41
C LEU A 319 -8.10 -8.91 22.97
N ALA A 320 -8.39 -10.22 22.93
CA ALA A 320 -9.58 -10.76 23.55
C ALA A 320 -9.48 -10.69 25.08
N GLU A 321 -10.61 -10.79 25.78
CA GLU A 321 -10.62 -10.85 27.23
C GLU A 321 -9.75 -12.02 27.74
N GLY A 322 -8.80 -11.72 28.63
CA GLY A 322 -7.85 -12.70 29.15
C GLY A 322 -6.60 -12.92 28.30
N GLU A 323 -6.52 -12.37 27.09
CA GLU A 323 -5.29 -12.40 26.28
C GLU A 323 -4.32 -11.30 26.74
N SER A 324 -3.06 -11.67 26.99
CA SER A 324 -1.98 -10.72 27.30
C SER A 324 -1.15 -10.34 26.07
N ASP A 325 -1.28 -11.07 24.97
CA ASP A 325 -0.49 -10.89 23.75
C ASP A 325 -1.19 -11.51 22.53
N ILE A 326 -0.69 -11.24 21.32
CA ILE A 326 -1.22 -11.83 20.08
C ILE A 326 -0.92 -13.33 20.03
N THR A 327 -1.98 -14.13 19.82
CA THR A 327 -1.85 -15.51 19.36
C THR A 327 -1.73 -15.53 17.83
N LEU A 328 -0.62 -16.06 17.30
CA LEU A 328 -0.42 -16.15 15.85
C LEU A 328 -1.45 -17.08 15.20
N PRO A 329 -2.08 -16.71 14.07
CA PRO A 329 -2.89 -17.63 13.27
C PRO A 329 -2.08 -18.85 12.79
N ASP A 330 -2.75 -19.98 12.54
CA ASP A 330 -2.08 -21.23 12.12
C ASP A 330 -1.27 -21.09 10.82
N SER A 331 -1.79 -20.33 9.84
CA SER A 331 -1.09 -20.02 8.61
C SER A 331 0.22 -19.26 8.88
N VAL A 332 0.16 -18.27 9.77
CA VAL A 332 1.33 -17.48 10.18
C VAL A 332 2.31 -18.36 10.94
N ARG A 333 1.86 -19.17 11.91
CA ARG A 333 2.73 -20.12 12.64
C ARG A 333 3.50 -21.02 11.69
N THR A 334 2.79 -21.66 10.76
CA THR A 334 3.40 -22.54 9.75
C THR A 334 4.44 -21.79 8.90
N CYS A 335 4.10 -20.58 8.47
CA CYS A 335 4.97 -19.71 7.67
C CYS A 335 6.25 -19.33 8.44
N VAL A 336 6.13 -18.84 9.68
CA VAL A 336 7.29 -18.40 10.47
C VAL A 336 8.17 -19.57 10.90
N SER A 337 7.60 -20.74 11.21
CA SER A 337 8.38 -21.96 11.46
C SER A 337 9.24 -22.30 10.25
N LYS A 338 8.64 -22.39 9.06
CA LYS A 338 9.38 -22.64 7.81
C LYS A 338 10.48 -21.60 7.57
N LEU A 339 10.16 -20.31 7.66
CA LEU A 339 11.14 -19.23 7.43
C LEU A 339 12.29 -19.25 8.44
N SER A 340 12.02 -19.61 9.70
CA SER A 340 13.04 -19.71 10.76
C SER A 340 14.08 -20.81 10.48
N GLU A 341 13.66 -21.90 9.85
CA GLU A 341 14.50 -23.06 9.54
C GLU A 341 15.25 -22.90 8.21
N MET A 342 14.69 -22.18 7.24
CA MET A 342 15.33 -21.94 5.93
C MET A 342 16.67 -21.22 6.05
N SER A 343 17.65 -21.55 5.19
CA SER A 343 18.88 -20.74 5.07
C SER A 343 18.59 -19.37 4.43
N VAL A 344 19.47 -18.40 4.65
CA VAL A 344 19.33 -17.05 4.06
C VAL A 344 19.34 -17.14 2.53
N GLU A 345 20.21 -17.97 1.95
CA GLU A 345 20.28 -18.24 0.52
C GLU A 345 19.00 -18.90 0.01
N GLY A 346 18.42 -19.81 0.81
CA GLY A 346 17.14 -20.43 0.51
C GLY A 346 16.00 -19.42 0.47
N ILE A 347 15.97 -18.45 1.39
CA ILE A 347 14.98 -17.37 1.41
C ILE A 347 15.15 -16.46 0.18
N ILE A 348 16.38 -16.03 -0.12
CA ILE A 348 16.66 -15.19 -1.30
C ILE A 348 16.21 -15.91 -2.57
N LYS A 349 16.59 -17.19 -2.74
CA LYS A 349 16.24 -17.97 -3.94
C LYS A 349 14.74 -18.21 -4.06
N ASN A 350 14.06 -18.49 -2.96
CA ASN A 350 12.64 -18.84 -2.99
C ASN A 350 11.73 -17.63 -3.18
N TYR A 351 12.11 -16.46 -2.68
CA TYR A 351 11.24 -15.27 -2.68
C TYR A 351 11.78 -14.11 -3.53
N ASP A 352 12.97 -14.24 -4.11
CA ASP A 352 13.63 -13.20 -4.91
C ASP A 352 13.90 -11.89 -4.14
N ILE A 353 14.23 -12.01 -2.85
CA ILE A 353 14.55 -10.85 -2.01
C ILE A 353 15.85 -10.20 -2.50
N SER A 354 15.79 -8.88 -2.78
CA SER A 354 16.90 -8.15 -3.42
C SER A 354 18.17 -8.05 -2.58
N LYS A 355 18.06 -8.09 -1.25
CA LYS A 355 19.18 -7.87 -0.32
C LYS A 355 19.35 -9.05 0.66
N PRO A 356 20.56 -9.60 0.81
CA PRO A 356 20.82 -10.65 1.79
C PRO A 356 20.46 -10.27 3.22
N LYS A 357 20.74 -9.02 3.64
CA LYS A 357 20.39 -8.54 4.97
C LYS A 357 18.87 -8.55 5.22
N ALA A 358 18.06 -8.29 4.19
CA ALA A 358 16.61 -8.35 4.32
C ALA A 358 16.12 -9.78 4.58
N ALA A 359 16.69 -10.77 3.87
CA ALA A 359 16.39 -12.18 4.09
C ALA A 359 16.86 -12.66 5.48
N GLU A 360 18.03 -12.21 5.93
CA GLU A 360 18.53 -12.47 7.30
C GLU A 360 17.56 -11.89 8.35
N MET A 361 17.12 -10.64 8.19
CA MET A 361 16.16 -10.02 9.11
C MET A 361 14.81 -10.73 9.10
N LEU A 362 14.30 -11.14 7.94
CA LEU A 362 13.05 -11.91 7.83
C LEU A 362 13.18 -13.24 8.58
N LYS A 363 14.27 -13.98 8.37
CA LYS A 363 14.58 -15.22 9.11
C LYS A 363 14.62 -14.97 10.61
N MET A 364 15.35 -13.95 11.06
CA MET A 364 15.49 -13.65 12.48
C MET A 364 14.15 -13.29 13.11
N ARG A 365 13.32 -12.47 12.45
CA ARG A 365 11.98 -12.14 12.99
C ARG A 365 11.06 -13.35 13.03
N ALA A 366 11.09 -14.18 12.00
CA ALA A 366 10.36 -15.45 11.99
C ALA A 366 10.81 -16.33 13.16
N LYS A 367 12.12 -16.44 13.40
CA LYS A 367 12.68 -17.16 14.55
C LYS A 367 12.21 -16.58 15.90
N HIS A 368 12.27 -15.26 16.08
CA HIS A 368 11.80 -14.62 17.31
C HIS A 368 10.29 -14.85 17.55
N LEU A 369 9.48 -14.88 16.48
CA LEU A 369 8.05 -15.19 16.56
C LEU A 369 7.76 -16.68 16.87
N VAL A 370 8.73 -17.57 16.65
CA VAL A 370 8.66 -18.98 17.05
C VAL A 370 9.10 -19.15 18.51
N GLU A 371 10.15 -18.44 18.93
CA GLU A 371 10.80 -18.64 20.24
C GLU A 371 10.19 -17.80 21.36
N HIS A 372 9.48 -16.71 21.02
CA HIS A 372 8.95 -15.75 21.98
C HIS A 372 7.46 -15.48 21.75
N SER A 373 6.84 -14.80 22.73
CA SER A 373 5.54 -14.16 22.49
C SER A 373 5.68 -13.04 21.44
N PHE A 374 4.56 -12.56 20.90
CA PHE A 374 4.58 -11.49 19.90
C PHE A 374 5.26 -10.21 20.43
N MET A 375 4.95 -9.81 21.67
CA MET A 375 5.63 -8.69 22.35
C MET A 375 7.12 -8.97 22.59
N GLY A 376 7.50 -10.21 22.89
CA GLY A 376 8.90 -10.60 23.01
C GLY A 376 9.64 -10.44 21.68
N ALA A 377 9.07 -10.92 20.59
CA ALA A 377 9.62 -10.75 19.24
C ALA A 377 9.74 -9.28 18.81
N LEU A 378 8.75 -8.45 19.17
CA LEU A 378 8.82 -7.00 18.97
C LEU A 378 9.96 -6.38 19.79
N THR A 379 10.13 -6.79 21.05
CA THR A 379 11.20 -6.28 21.92
C THR A 379 12.58 -6.58 21.32
N GLU A 380 12.80 -7.80 20.84
CA GLU A 380 14.02 -8.17 20.12
C GLU A 380 14.24 -7.35 18.85
N ALA A 381 13.18 -7.16 18.04
CA ALA A 381 13.25 -6.34 16.82
C ALA A 381 13.59 -4.86 17.09
N MET A 382 13.33 -4.39 18.31
CA MET A 382 13.54 -3.01 18.74
C MET A 382 14.82 -2.81 19.56
N ALA A 383 15.53 -3.88 19.95
CA ALA A 383 16.64 -3.85 20.89
C ALA A 383 17.80 -2.95 20.43
N GLU A 384 18.19 -3.05 19.16
CA GLU A 384 19.28 -2.25 18.59
C GLU A 384 18.93 -0.75 18.57
N GLU A 385 17.68 -0.43 18.24
CA GLU A 385 17.19 0.95 18.22
C GLU A 385 17.05 1.53 19.63
N LYS A 386 16.66 0.70 20.61
CA LYS A 386 16.66 1.09 22.02
C LYS A 386 18.08 1.39 22.51
N ALA A 387 19.05 0.52 22.20
CA ALA A 387 20.44 0.73 22.60
C ALA A 387 21.01 2.04 22.01
N ARG A 388 20.67 2.35 20.74
CA ARG A 388 20.98 3.64 20.12
C ARG A 388 20.31 4.81 20.85
N PHE A 389 19.01 4.71 21.12
CA PHE A 389 18.28 5.75 21.85
C PHE A 389 18.90 6.02 23.23
N ASP A 390 19.23 4.97 23.98
CA ASP A 390 19.85 5.08 25.30
C ASP A 390 21.25 5.70 25.24
N ALA A 391 22.05 5.35 24.24
CA ALA A 391 23.37 5.97 24.01
C ALA A 391 23.24 7.46 23.68
N ASP A 392 22.28 7.83 22.82
CA ASP A 392 22.03 9.21 22.41
C ASP A 392 21.51 10.09 23.56
N VAL A 393 20.57 9.59 24.38
CA VAL A 393 19.99 10.34 25.50
C VAL A 393 21.03 10.68 26.57
N ASN A 394 22.03 9.81 26.73
CA ASN A 394 23.13 9.99 27.67
C ASN A 394 24.28 10.86 27.11
N SER A 395 24.15 11.39 25.89
CA SER A 395 25.14 12.30 25.31
C SER A 395 25.08 13.71 25.95
N PRO A 396 26.23 14.34 26.27
CA PRO A 396 26.29 15.66 26.93
C PRO A 396 25.80 16.85 26.06
N ALA A 397 25.55 16.67 24.76
CA ALA A 397 25.19 17.77 23.85
C ALA A 397 23.70 18.16 23.97
N ILE A 398 23.40 19.09 24.89
CA ILE A 398 22.03 19.55 25.23
C ILE A 398 21.25 20.13 24.03
N GLY A 399 21.92 20.71 23.03
CA GLY A 399 21.29 21.31 21.84
C GLY A 399 20.84 20.32 20.76
N GLU A 400 21.33 19.08 20.78
CA GLU A 400 20.95 18.03 19.82
C GLU A 400 19.78 17.15 20.31
N LYS A 401 19.43 17.23 21.60
CA LYS A 401 18.36 16.43 22.24
C LYS A 401 17.01 16.48 21.51
N LEU A 402 16.59 17.65 21.02
CA LEU A 402 15.34 17.76 20.24
C LEU A 402 15.45 17.15 18.84
N LYS A 403 16.61 17.21 18.18
CA LYS A 403 16.84 16.55 16.89
C LYS A 403 16.85 15.02 17.04
N HIS A 404 17.34 14.47 18.16
CA HIS A 404 17.45 13.02 18.40
C HIS A 404 16.11 12.29 18.42
N TRP A 405 15.04 12.92 18.93
CA TRP A 405 13.69 12.34 18.90
C TRP A 405 13.13 12.26 17.47
N HIS A 406 13.62 13.05 16.51
CA HIS A 406 13.13 12.97 15.12
C HIS A 406 13.73 11.82 14.29
N TYR A 407 14.84 11.22 14.76
CA TYR A 407 15.61 10.23 13.99
C TYR A 407 15.59 8.82 14.55
N ASN A 408 15.43 8.64 15.87
CA ASN A 408 15.31 7.32 16.48
C ASN A 408 13.87 6.80 16.39
N LEU A 409 13.70 5.57 15.92
CA LEU A 409 12.41 4.89 15.78
C LEU A 409 11.88 4.32 17.09
N TRP A 410 12.74 4.03 18.07
CA TRP A 410 12.32 3.43 19.35
C TRP A 410 11.64 4.43 20.29
N ARG A 411 10.63 3.96 21.04
CA ARG A 411 9.97 4.70 22.11
C ARG A 411 9.71 3.84 23.35
N PRO A 412 9.66 4.43 24.55
CA PRO A 412 9.24 3.72 25.75
C PRO A 412 7.87 3.06 25.57
N LEU A 413 7.70 1.88 26.18
CA LEU A 413 6.41 1.21 26.20
C LEU A 413 5.43 2.01 27.07
N GLU A 414 4.47 2.68 26.43
CA GLU A 414 3.37 3.36 27.11
C GLU A 414 2.16 2.42 27.24
N LYS A 415 1.30 2.66 28.24
CA LYS A 415 0.01 1.97 28.33
C LYS A 415 -0.78 2.23 27.04
N PRO A 416 -1.43 1.21 26.45
CA PRO A 416 -2.21 1.42 25.25
C PRO A 416 -3.38 2.35 25.58
N ASN A 417 -3.57 3.36 24.74
CA ASN A 417 -4.70 4.26 24.86
C ASN A 417 -5.88 3.62 24.12
N CYS A 418 -6.66 2.81 24.82
CA CYS A 418 -7.82 2.11 24.26
C CYS A 418 -9.14 2.83 24.56
N LEU A 419 -9.11 4.17 24.75
CA LEU A 419 -10.30 4.95 25.08
C LEU A 419 -11.47 4.53 24.18
N GLN A 420 -12.62 4.26 24.80
CA GLN A 420 -13.83 3.84 24.08
C GLN A 420 -14.18 4.90 23.03
N LEU A 421 -14.16 4.48 21.76
CA LEU A 421 -14.53 5.29 20.59
C LEU A 421 -15.99 5.73 20.61
#